data_AF-A0A0P9C3F2-F1
#
_entry.id   AF-A0A0P9C3F2-F1
#
_cell.length_a   1.000
_cell.length_b   1.000
_cell.length_c   1.000
_cell.angle_alpha   90.00
_cell.angle_beta   90.00
_cell.angle_gamma   90.00
#
_symmetry.space_group_name_H-M   'P 1'
#
loop_
_entity.id
_entity.type
_entity.pdbx_description
1 polymer ?
#
loop_
_entity_poly.entity_id
_entity_poly.type
_entity_poly.pdbx_seq_one_letter_code
_entity_poly.pdbx_strand_id
1 'polypeptide(L)'
;MMQRCVWRLQMPLALRRGLASGEAKNQGVSPEAEPLDSFERQYLKDRIEISPFQRVILGAGSSIAALLDPRRHDMIACLGETTGEGALENILDTMQASEEGQRIMAEKPRIHTSTIDFKLLESLPADSFGAAYVKFLKDNQVTPDSRMAVRFLEDPKLAYLMTRYRECHDLIHTVLGMPTNMLGEVAVKWVEALNTGLPMCYGGAVFGAVRLRPKQRRAYLKHYLPWALENGKRSKPLMPVYWEKRWEQKLQDLRAELGITVLNKV
;
A
#
# COMPACT_ATOMS: atom_id res chain seq x y z
N MET A 1 18.54 34.37 20.62
CA MET A 1 19.43 34.67 19.49
C MET A 1 19.62 33.41 18.67
N MET A 2 19.32 33.49 17.37
CA MET A 2 19.27 32.38 16.42
C MET A 2 20.65 31.71 16.22
N GLN A 3 20.70 30.38 16.20
CA GLN A 3 21.76 29.65 15.50
C GLN A 3 21.18 29.02 14.24
N ARG A 4 21.79 29.36 13.11
CA ARG A 4 21.37 29.01 11.76
C ARG A 4 21.98 27.68 11.34
N CYS A 5 21.14 26.82 10.77
CA CYS A 5 21.52 25.69 9.94
C CYS A 5 22.43 26.11 8.78
N VAL A 6 23.44 25.30 8.48
CA VAL A 6 24.12 25.28 7.17
C VAL A 6 24.16 23.83 6.71
N TRP A 7 23.25 23.49 5.80
CA TRP A 7 23.28 22.22 5.06
C TRP A 7 24.26 22.37 3.89
N ARG A 8 25.29 21.52 3.84
CA ARG A 8 26.22 21.43 2.70
C ARG A 8 25.61 20.47 1.68
N LEU A 9 25.17 20.99 0.54
CA LEU A 9 24.87 20.17 -0.64
C LEU A 9 26.16 19.54 -1.17
N GLN A 10 26.13 18.25 -1.47
CA GLN A 10 27.17 17.58 -2.26
C GLN A 10 26.51 16.99 -3.51
N MET A 11 26.88 17.56 -4.67
CA MET A 11 26.49 17.10 -6.00
C MET A 11 27.39 15.92 -6.46
N PRO A 12 26.92 15.12 -7.45
CA PRO A 12 27.42 13.76 -7.69
C PRO A 12 28.78 13.72 -8.42
N LEU A 13 29.63 12.75 -8.04
CA LEU A 13 30.86 12.42 -8.76
C LEU A 13 30.53 11.68 -10.06
N ALA A 14 30.45 12.41 -11.17
CA ALA A 14 30.71 11.87 -12.49
C ALA A 14 32.15 12.24 -12.91
N LEU A 15 32.81 11.32 -13.61
CA LEU A 15 34.18 11.38 -14.14
C LEU A 15 35.33 11.28 -13.11
N ARG A 16 35.87 10.06 -12.97
CA ARG A 16 37.33 9.81 -12.97
C ARG A 16 37.62 8.31 -13.06
N ARG A 17 38.71 7.99 -13.78
CA ARG A 17 39.31 6.68 -14.10
C ARG A 17 38.80 6.10 -15.43
N GLY A 18 39.56 6.14 -16.54
CA GLY A 18 41.01 6.15 -16.70
C GLY A 18 41.51 4.71 -16.81
N LEU A 19 41.91 4.37 -18.04
CA LEU A 19 42.38 3.09 -18.57
C LEU A 19 43.31 2.31 -17.62
N ALA A 20 42.98 1.04 -17.40
CA ALA A 20 43.95 -0.03 -17.13
C ALA A 20 43.35 -1.34 -17.66
N SER A 21 43.93 -1.88 -18.72
CA SER A 21 43.63 -3.22 -19.21
C SER A 21 44.25 -4.26 -18.27
N GLY A 22 43.44 -5.25 -17.95
CA GLY A 22 43.84 -6.43 -17.19
C GLY A 22 42.71 -7.44 -17.29
N GLU A 23 42.81 -8.35 -18.25
CA GLU A 23 41.88 -9.47 -18.41
C GLU A 23 42.01 -10.41 -17.22
N ALA A 24 41.20 -10.18 -16.19
CA ALA A 24 40.86 -11.20 -15.21
C ALA A 24 39.52 -11.81 -15.63
N LYS A 25 39.56 -13.06 -16.11
CA LYS A 25 38.36 -13.89 -16.31
C LYS A 25 37.69 -14.09 -14.95
N ASN A 26 36.79 -13.18 -14.60
CA ASN A 26 35.90 -13.36 -13.47
C ASN A 26 34.81 -14.33 -13.94
N GLN A 27 34.88 -15.59 -13.48
CA GLN A 27 33.78 -16.52 -13.59
C GLN A 27 32.64 -15.96 -12.73
N GLY A 28 31.78 -15.17 -13.35
CA GLY A 28 30.54 -14.72 -12.74
C GLY A 28 29.70 -15.96 -12.46
N VAL A 29 29.70 -16.39 -11.20
CA VAL A 29 28.59 -17.15 -10.65
C VAL A 29 27.39 -16.22 -10.81
N SER A 30 26.57 -16.48 -11.82
CA SER A 30 25.23 -15.89 -11.89
C SER A 30 24.59 -16.19 -10.53
N PRO A 31 24.05 -15.19 -9.80
CA PRO A 31 23.30 -15.49 -8.59
C PRO A 31 22.22 -16.50 -8.98
N GLU A 32 22.33 -17.70 -8.39
CA GLU A 32 21.36 -18.76 -8.59
C GLU A 32 20.02 -18.18 -8.15
N ALA A 33 19.08 -18.01 -9.09
CA ALA A 33 17.82 -17.36 -8.80
C ALA A 33 17.16 -18.08 -7.63
N GLU A 34 16.80 -17.33 -6.57
CA GLU A 34 16.14 -17.91 -5.40
C GLU A 34 14.94 -18.74 -5.85
N PRO A 35 14.76 -19.96 -5.30
CA PRO A 35 13.68 -20.83 -5.74
C PRO A 35 12.33 -20.17 -5.47
N LEU A 36 11.53 -20.04 -6.53
CA LEU A 36 10.19 -19.44 -6.45
C LEU A 36 9.34 -20.16 -5.39
N ASP A 37 8.64 -19.40 -4.55
CA ASP A 37 7.69 -19.96 -3.58
C ASP A 37 6.32 -20.28 -4.19
N SER A 38 5.42 -20.81 -3.37
CA SER A 38 4.09 -21.26 -3.80
C SER A 38 3.22 -20.12 -4.33
N PHE A 39 3.31 -18.92 -3.75
CA PHE A 39 2.58 -17.75 -4.23
C PHE A 39 3.12 -17.34 -5.60
N GLU A 40 4.44 -17.22 -5.73
CA GLU A 40 5.07 -16.75 -6.97
C GLU A 40 4.79 -17.71 -8.13
N ARG A 41 4.88 -19.02 -7.89
CA ARG A 41 4.55 -20.03 -8.91
C ARG A 41 3.08 -19.95 -9.33
N GLN A 42 2.17 -19.83 -8.37
CA GLN A 42 0.75 -19.73 -8.68
C GLN A 42 0.44 -18.44 -9.44
N TYR A 43 1.02 -17.31 -9.02
CA TYR A 43 0.85 -16.03 -9.71
C TYR A 43 1.37 -16.09 -11.15
N LEU A 44 2.58 -16.60 -11.38
CA LEU A 44 3.16 -16.69 -12.73
C LEU A 44 2.33 -17.58 -13.67
N LYS A 45 1.65 -18.60 -13.14
CA LYS A 45 0.72 -19.44 -13.91
C LYS A 45 -0.56 -18.69 -14.31
N ASP A 46 -1.03 -17.82 -13.42
CA ASP A 46 -2.32 -17.15 -13.53
C ASP A 46 -2.23 -15.72 -14.11
N ARG A 47 -1.02 -15.19 -14.29
CA ARG A 47 -0.78 -13.84 -14.79
C ARG A 47 -1.20 -13.70 -16.25
N ILE A 48 -1.52 -12.48 -16.63
CA ILE A 48 -1.80 -12.10 -18.01
C ILE A 48 -0.58 -11.31 -18.50
N GLU A 49 0.14 -11.89 -19.45
CA GLU A 49 1.26 -11.24 -20.09
C GLU A 49 0.77 -10.13 -21.03
N ILE A 50 1.31 -8.93 -20.87
CA ILE A 50 0.98 -7.77 -21.67
C ILE A 50 2.27 -7.14 -22.20
N SER A 51 2.25 -6.68 -23.45
CA SER A 51 3.38 -5.94 -24.02
C SER A 51 3.48 -4.52 -23.43
N PRO A 52 4.65 -3.86 -23.51
CA PRO A 52 4.79 -2.47 -23.06
C PRO A 52 3.78 -1.52 -23.71
N PHE A 53 3.46 -1.73 -24.99
CA PHE A 53 2.44 -0.96 -25.70
C PHE A 53 1.03 -1.21 -25.14
N GLN A 54 0.67 -2.47 -24.87
CA GLN A 54 -0.59 -2.81 -24.22
C GLN A 54 -0.66 -2.23 -22.81
N ARG A 55 0.43 -2.23 -22.05
CA ARG A 55 0.53 -1.62 -20.71
C ARG A 55 0.22 -0.13 -20.75
N VAL A 56 0.78 0.61 -21.71
CA VAL A 56 0.48 2.05 -21.89
C VAL A 56 -0.99 2.27 -22.24
N ILE A 57 -1.56 1.50 -23.18
CA ILE A 57 -2.98 1.63 -23.55
C ILE A 57 -3.89 1.29 -22.37
N LEU A 58 -3.61 0.19 -21.65
CA LEU A 58 -4.38 -0.24 -20.49
C LEU A 58 -4.30 0.80 -19.37
N GLY A 59 -3.12 1.35 -19.09
CA GLY A 59 -2.94 2.41 -18.10
C GLY A 59 -3.70 3.69 -18.46
N ALA A 60 -3.59 4.15 -19.71
CA ALA A 60 -4.31 5.34 -20.17
C ALA A 60 -5.83 5.12 -20.19
N GLY A 61 -6.30 4.01 -20.76
CA GLY A 61 -7.71 3.65 -20.82
C GLY A 61 -8.33 3.47 -19.44
N SER A 62 -7.61 2.81 -18.52
CA SER A 62 -8.04 2.62 -17.13
C SER A 62 -8.04 3.92 -16.34
N SER A 63 -7.08 4.82 -16.59
CA SER A 63 -7.09 6.17 -16.01
C SER A 63 -8.35 6.94 -16.39
N ILE A 64 -8.66 6.98 -17.70
CA ILE A 64 -9.86 7.67 -18.21
C ILE A 64 -11.12 7.02 -17.66
N ALA A 65 -11.21 5.68 -17.70
CA ALA A 65 -12.37 4.95 -17.21
C ALA A 65 -12.59 5.14 -15.70
N ALA A 66 -11.52 5.12 -14.89
CA ALA A 66 -11.59 5.37 -13.45
C ALA A 66 -12.01 6.81 -13.13
N LEU A 67 -11.63 7.80 -13.95
CA LEU A 67 -12.09 9.18 -13.80
C LEU A 67 -13.58 9.35 -14.12
N LEU A 68 -14.04 8.70 -15.19
CA LEU A 68 -15.45 8.72 -15.62
C LEU A 68 -16.34 7.97 -14.61
N ASP A 69 -15.96 6.74 -14.26
CA ASP A 69 -16.67 5.89 -13.31
C ASP A 69 -15.73 5.14 -12.34
N PRO A 70 -15.43 5.71 -11.15
CA PRO A 70 -14.65 5.10 -10.10
C PRO A 70 -15.31 3.87 -9.47
N ARG A 71 -16.59 3.59 -9.75
CA ARG A 71 -17.21 2.32 -9.33
C ARG A 71 -16.67 1.13 -10.13
N ARG A 72 -15.98 1.40 -11.24
CA ARG A 72 -15.18 0.42 -11.97
C ARG A 72 -13.89 0.10 -11.24
N HIS A 73 -14.01 -0.68 -10.18
CA HIS A 73 -12.87 -1.13 -9.36
C HIS A 73 -11.82 -1.89 -10.20
N ASP A 74 -12.26 -2.54 -11.29
CA ASP A 74 -11.40 -3.20 -12.27
C ASP A 74 -10.45 -2.24 -12.99
N MET A 75 -10.90 -1.03 -13.30
CA MET A 75 -10.07 -0.02 -13.94
C MET A 75 -9.09 0.61 -12.95
N ILE A 76 -9.49 0.82 -11.70
CA ILE A 76 -8.55 1.30 -10.66
C ILE A 76 -7.46 0.25 -10.38
N ALA A 77 -7.84 -1.03 -10.33
CA ALA A 77 -6.92 -2.14 -10.18
C ALA A 77 -5.91 -2.21 -11.34
N CYS A 78 -6.41 -2.18 -12.58
CA CYS A 78 -5.59 -2.19 -13.79
C CYS A 78 -4.66 -0.97 -13.86
N LEU A 79 -5.16 0.22 -13.53
CA LEU A 79 -4.34 1.44 -13.46
C LEU A 79 -3.18 1.27 -12.48
N GLY A 80 -3.46 0.68 -11.32
CA GLY A 80 -2.45 0.42 -10.31
C GLY A 80 -1.33 -0.49 -10.77
N GLU A 81 -1.67 -1.57 -11.47
CA GLU A 81 -0.68 -2.55 -11.96
C GLU A 81 0.12 -2.04 -13.16
N THR A 82 -0.46 -1.16 -13.96
CA THR A 82 0.18 -0.62 -15.17
C THR A 82 1.06 0.61 -14.89
N THR A 83 0.86 1.30 -13.77
CA THR A 83 1.58 2.55 -13.44
C THR A 83 2.34 2.49 -12.10
N GLY A 84 2.13 1.48 -11.28
CA GLY A 84 2.62 1.43 -9.90
C GLY A 84 4.01 0.81 -9.70
N GLU A 85 4.66 0.30 -10.74
CA GLU A 85 5.88 -0.53 -10.60
C GLU A 85 6.99 0.15 -9.79
N GLY A 86 7.40 1.37 -10.14
CA GLY A 86 8.43 2.10 -9.38
C GLY A 86 8.03 2.40 -7.93
N ALA A 87 6.74 2.56 -7.63
CA ALA A 87 6.28 2.70 -6.24
C ALA A 87 6.37 1.35 -5.50
N LEU A 88 6.06 0.24 -6.16
CA LEU A 88 6.21 -1.10 -5.60
C LEU A 88 7.67 -1.47 -5.33
N GLU A 89 8.62 -1.05 -6.17
CA GLU A 89 10.05 -1.20 -5.91
C GLU A 89 10.48 -0.45 -4.63
N ASN A 90 10.04 0.80 -4.46
CA ASN A 90 10.29 1.54 -3.22
C ASN A 90 9.65 0.87 -1.98
N ILE A 91 8.47 0.26 -2.14
CA ILE A 91 7.85 -0.53 -1.09
C ILE A 91 8.70 -1.78 -0.80
N LEU A 92 9.22 -2.46 -1.82
CA LEU A 92 10.09 -3.62 -1.66
C LEU A 92 11.34 -3.27 -0.85
N ASP A 93 12.00 -2.16 -1.17
CA ASP A 93 13.15 -1.65 -0.40
C ASP A 93 12.76 -1.40 1.06
N THR A 94 11.59 -0.79 1.28
CA THR A 94 11.05 -0.54 2.63
C THR A 94 10.77 -1.83 3.40
N MET A 95 10.26 -2.87 2.73
CA MET A 95 10.03 -4.18 3.33
C MET A 95 11.37 -4.82 3.73
N GLN A 96 12.36 -4.80 2.84
CA GLN A 96 13.68 -5.37 3.06
C GLN A 96 14.47 -4.64 4.15
N ALA A 97 14.21 -3.35 4.38
CA ALA A 97 14.85 -2.57 5.43
C ALA A 97 14.41 -2.95 6.86
N SER A 98 13.42 -3.83 7.02
CA SER A 98 12.91 -4.26 8.33
C SER A 98 12.85 -5.78 8.46
N GLU A 99 13.17 -6.32 9.65
CA GLU A 99 13.05 -7.76 9.91
C GLU A 99 11.59 -8.24 9.73
N GLU A 100 10.62 -7.42 10.13
CA GLU A 100 9.19 -7.74 9.98
C GLU A 100 8.78 -7.80 8.51
N GLY A 101 9.22 -6.84 7.69
CA GLY A 101 8.97 -6.83 6.25
C GLY A 101 9.65 -7.99 5.52
N GLN A 102 10.89 -8.33 5.88
CA GLN A 102 11.58 -9.50 5.32
C GLN A 102 10.81 -10.80 5.61
N ARG A 103 10.32 -10.97 6.85
CA ARG A 103 9.49 -12.12 7.22
C ARG A 103 8.19 -12.17 6.42
N ILE A 104 7.51 -11.04 6.23
CA ILE A 104 6.30 -10.98 5.40
C ILE A 104 6.63 -11.37 3.94
N MET A 105 7.76 -10.93 3.39
CA MET A 105 8.16 -11.28 2.03
C MET A 105 8.49 -12.77 1.87
N ALA A 106 8.96 -13.43 2.93
CA ALA A 106 9.23 -14.87 2.95
C ALA A 106 7.96 -15.71 3.19
N GLU A 107 7.13 -15.32 4.17
CA GLU A 107 5.92 -16.07 4.57
C GLU A 107 4.72 -15.80 3.66
N LYS A 108 4.71 -14.64 2.97
CA LYS A 108 3.63 -14.13 2.11
C LYS A 108 2.22 -14.31 2.68
N PRO A 109 1.96 -13.88 3.94
CA PRO A 109 0.65 -14.01 4.57
C PRO A 109 -0.43 -13.25 3.76
N ARG A 110 -1.66 -13.74 3.88
CA ARG A 110 -2.84 -13.25 3.15
C ARG A 110 -3.97 -12.88 4.10
N ILE A 111 -4.72 -11.84 3.74
CA ILE A 111 -5.95 -11.42 4.45
C ILE A 111 -7.15 -11.95 3.67
N HIS A 112 -7.67 -13.09 4.09
CA HIS A 112 -8.80 -13.77 3.45
C HIS A 112 -9.64 -14.52 4.50
N THR A 113 -10.91 -14.78 4.22
CA THR A 113 -11.77 -15.55 5.13
C THR A 113 -11.28 -16.98 5.38
N SER A 114 -10.51 -17.54 4.46
CA SER A 114 -9.89 -18.87 4.62
C SER A 114 -8.62 -18.86 5.48
N THR A 115 -7.99 -17.71 5.71
CA THR A 115 -6.75 -17.59 6.48
C THR A 115 -6.96 -16.97 7.85
N ILE A 116 -8.12 -16.35 8.09
CA ILE A 116 -8.47 -15.64 9.32
C ILE A 116 -9.60 -16.38 10.04
N ASP A 117 -9.39 -16.73 11.31
CA ASP A 117 -10.46 -17.25 12.17
C ASP A 117 -11.35 -16.10 12.68
N PHE A 118 -12.37 -15.77 11.91
CA PHE A 118 -13.32 -14.71 12.27
C PHE A 118 -14.07 -14.97 13.57
N LYS A 119 -14.29 -16.23 13.96
CA LYS A 119 -14.93 -16.55 15.25
C LYS A 119 -14.02 -16.21 16.41
N LEU A 120 -12.73 -16.51 16.27
CA LEU A 120 -11.72 -16.11 17.23
C LEU A 120 -11.68 -14.58 17.37
N LEU A 121 -11.58 -13.86 16.24
CA LEU A 121 -11.52 -12.39 16.25
C LEU A 121 -12.76 -11.75 16.90
N GLU A 122 -13.95 -12.32 16.71
CA GLU A 122 -15.19 -11.88 17.37
C GLU A 122 -15.19 -12.09 18.89
N SER A 123 -14.43 -13.08 19.38
CA SER A 123 -14.31 -13.37 20.81
C SER A 123 -13.26 -12.52 21.54
N LEU A 124 -12.44 -11.77 20.80
CA LEU A 124 -11.39 -10.94 21.38
C LEU A 124 -11.95 -9.74 22.16
N PRO A 125 -11.17 -9.16 23.09
CA PRO A 125 -11.56 -7.95 23.80
C PRO A 125 -11.98 -6.82 22.84
N ALA A 126 -13.01 -6.05 23.20
CA ALA A 126 -13.58 -5.02 22.33
C ALA A 126 -12.60 -3.88 21.99
N ASP A 127 -11.53 -3.70 22.77
CA ASP A 127 -10.46 -2.74 22.52
C ASP A 127 -9.29 -3.30 21.70
N SER A 128 -9.36 -4.59 21.29
CA SER A 128 -8.37 -5.22 20.41
C SER A 128 -8.53 -4.81 18.94
N PHE A 129 -7.46 -4.92 18.18
CA PHE A 129 -7.45 -4.66 16.74
C PHE A 129 -8.35 -5.63 15.97
N GLY A 130 -8.32 -6.92 16.31
CA GLY A 130 -9.12 -7.96 15.65
C GLY A 130 -10.62 -7.73 15.83
N ALA A 131 -11.07 -7.43 17.05
CA ALA A 131 -12.48 -7.12 17.31
C ALA A 131 -12.93 -5.85 16.55
N ALA A 132 -12.06 -4.83 16.49
CA ALA A 132 -12.33 -3.61 15.73
C ALA A 132 -12.42 -3.87 14.22
N TYR A 133 -11.58 -4.76 13.67
CA TYR A 133 -11.62 -5.13 12.26
C TYR A 133 -12.91 -5.87 11.90
N VAL A 134 -13.32 -6.86 12.71
CA VAL A 134 -14.61 -7.54 12.51
C VAL A 134 -15.76 -6.56 12.57
N LYS A 135 -15.75 -5.64 13.54
CA LYS A 135 -16.76 -4.59 13.63
C LYS A 135 -16.78 -3.73 12.37
N PHE A 136 -15.63 -3.33 11.85
CA PHE A 136 -15.52 -2.57 10.61
C PHE A 136 -16.15 -3.31 9.42
N LEU A 137 -15.82 -4.59 9.22
CA LEU A 137 -16.38 -5.39 8.14
C LEU A 137 -17.91 -5.48 8.22
N LYS A 138 -18.45 -5.73 9.43
CA LYS A 138 -19.90 -5.81 9.69
C LYS A 138 -20.60 -4.48 9.44
N ASP A 139 -20.09 -3.39 10.00
CA ASP A 139 -20.67 -2.05 9.88
C ASP A 139 -20.74 -1.58 8.41
N ASN A 140 -19.73 -1.93 7.61
CA ASN A 140 -19.63 -1.51 6.21
C ASN A 140 -20.16 -2.55 5.22
N GLN A 141 -20.59 -3.73 5.68
CA GLN A 141 -21.09 -4.84 4.86
C GLN A 141 -20.10 -5.27 3.77
N VAL A 142 -18.82 -5.37 4.13
CA VAL A 142 -17.72 -5.77 3.23
C VAL A 142 -17.05 -7.06 3.71
N THR A 143 -16.32 -7.71 2.80
CA THR A 143 -15.52 -8.92 3.06
C THR A 143 -14.09 -8.72 2.55
N PRO A 144 -13.06 -9.26 3.25
CA PRO A 144 -11.68 -9.25 2.74
C PRO A 144 -11.53 -9.94 1.38
N ASP A 145 -12.45 -10.84 1.02
CA ASP A 145 -12.37 -11.65 -0.20
C ASP A 145 -12.76 -10.87 -1.47
N SER A 146 -13.26 -9.64 -1.32
CA SER A 146 -13.75 -8.81 -2.43
C SER A 146 -12.63 -8.18 -3.28
N ARG A 147 -11.36 -8.40 -2.91
CA ARG A 147 -10.21 -7.78 -3.57
C ARG A 147 -9.89 -8.47 -4.88
N MET A 148 -9.75 -7.68 -5.94
CA MET A 148 -9.37 -8.19 -7.25
C MET A 148 -7.94 -8.74 -7.23
N ALA A 149 -7.77 -9.93 -7.81
CA ALA A 149 -6.47 -10.52 -8.04
C ALA A 149 -5.60 -9.61 -8.92
N VAL A 150 -4.32 -9.53 -8.58
CA VAL A 150 -3.29 -8.92 -9.43
C VAL A 150 -3.04 -9.82 -10.63
N ARG A 151 -2.80 -9.26 -11.83
CA ARG A 151 -2.67 -10.04 -13.08
C ARG A 151 -1.57 -9.55 -14.02
N PHE A 152 -1.19 -8.28 -13.98
CA PHE A 152 -0.42 -7.61 -15.05
C PHE A 152 1.02 -7.24 -14.64
N LEU A 153 1.42 -7.49 -13.40
CA LEU A 153 2.80 -7.26 -12.95
C LEU A 153 3.71 -8.40 -13.41
N GLU A 154 4.89 -8.06 -13.91
CA GLU A 154 5.84 -9.05 -14.44
C GLU A 154 6.60 -9.75 -13.32
N ASP A 155 7.10 -8.99 -12.35
CA ASP A 155 7.77 -9.51 -11.15
C ASP A 155 6.74 -10.04 -10.13
N PRO A 156 6.78 -11.34 -9.77
CA PRO A 156 5.87 -11.91 -8.78
C PRO A 156 6.07 -11.36 -7.35
N LYS A 157 7.24 -10.82 -7.00
CA LYS A 157 7.47 -10.13 -5.72
C LYS A 157 6.68 -8.82 -5.66
N LEU A 158 6.72 -8.02 -6.72
CA LEU A 158 5.92 -6.79 -6.83
C LEU A 158 4.42 -7.12 -6.89
N ALA A 159 4.04 -8.23 -7.53
CA ALA A 159 2.67 -8.71 -7.54
C ALA A 159 2.16 -9.08 -6.14
N TYR A 160 3.00 -9.70 -5.31
CA TYR A 160 2.68 -9.95 -3.90
C TYR A 160 2.47 -8.63 -3.15
N LEU A 161 3.35 -7.64 -3.32
CA LEU A 161 3.21 -6.34 -2.66
C LEU A 161 1.92 -5.61 -3.06
N MET A 162 1.57 -5.61 -4.33
CA MET A 162 0.29 -5.05 -4.80
C MET A 162 -0.91 -5.81 -4.21
N THR A 163 -0.80 -7.15 -4.11
CA THR A 163 -1.83 -7.99 -3.49
C THR A 163 -1.99 -7.63 -2.01
N ARG A 164 -0.89 -7.56 -1.26
CA ARG A 164 -0.88 -7.17 0.16
C ARG A 164 -1.48 -5.77 0.35
N TYR A 165 -1.14 -4.81 -0.49
CA TYR A 165 -1.71 -3.45 -0.44
C TYR A 165 -3.24 -3.50 -0.57
N ARG A 166 -3.78 -4.24 -1.56
CA ARG A 166 -5.23 -4.39 -1.75
C ARG A 166 -5.90 -5.04 -0.55
N GLU A 167 -5.29 -6.11 -0.03
CA GLU A 167 -5.79 -6.90 1.08
C GLU A 167 -5.75 -6.15 2.43
N CYS A 168 -4.76 -5.29 2.63
CA CYS A 168 -4.63 -4.50 3.86
C CYS A 168 -5.52 -3.25 3.89
N HIS A 169 -6.15 -2.87 2.79
CA HIS A 169 -6.92 -1.62 2.70
C HIS A 169 -7.99 -1.47 3.81
N ASP A 170 -8.77 -2.52 4.09
CA ASP A 170 -9.78 -2.47 5.14
C ASP A 170 -9.17 -2.43 6.56
N LEU A 171 -7.98 -3.00 6.73
CA LEU A 171 -7.21 -2.91 7.97
C LEU A 171 -6.72 -1.48 8.19
N ILE A 172 -6.30 -0.80 7.12
CA ILE A 172 -5.90 0.62 7.13
C ILE A 172 -7.09 1.49 7.53
N HIS A 173 -8.28 1.27 6.96
CA HIS A 173 -9.50 1.94 7.41
C HIS A 173 -9.76 1.73 8.90
N THR A 174 -9.64 0.49 9.37
CA THR A 174 -9.87 0.09 10.77
C THR A 174 -8.91 0.80 11.72
N VAL A 175 -7.60 0.75 11.45
CA VAL A 175 -6.60 1.37 12.32
C VAL A 175 -6.71 2.90 12.30
N LEU A 176 -7.08 3.50 11.18
CA LEU A 176 -7.33 4.94 11.07
C LEU A 176 -8.67 5.38 11.69
N GLY A 177 -9.59 4.44 11.94
CA GLY A 177 -10.94 4.75 12.40
C GLY A 177 -11.80 5.46 11.36
N MET A 178 -11.56 5.20 10.07
CA MET A 178 -12.24 5.85 8.95
C MET A 178 -13.33 4.95 8.34
N PRO A 179 -14.56 5.45 8.14
CA PRO A 179 -15.61 4.70 7.45
C PRO A 179 -15.35 4.63 5.93
N THR A 180 -16.11 3.81 5.20
CA THR A 180 -16.02 3.69 3.72
C THR A 180 -16.93 4.67 2.97
N ASN A 181 -17.40 5.73 3.63
CA ASN A 181 -18.11 6.80 2.94
C ASN A 181 -17.12 7.67 2.12
N MET A 182 -17.62 8.46 1.19
CA MET A 182 -16.78 9.27 0.29
C MET A 182 -15.75 10.17 1.01
N LEU A 183 -16.05 10.66 2.21
CA LEU A 183 -15.07 11.47 2.98
C LEU A 183 -13.96 10.60 3.57
N GLY A 184 -14.33 9.46 4.16
CA GLY A 184 -13.38 8.50 4.72
C GLY A 184 -12.47 7.91 3.64
N GLU A 185 -13.04 7.49 2.51
CA GLU A 185 -12.29 6.96 1.35
C GLU A 185 -11.23 7.95 0.86
N VAL A 186 -11.60 9.20 0.61
CA VAL A 186 -10.66 10.22 0.13
C VAL A 186 -9.57 10.51 1.17
N ALA A 187 -9.92 10.50 2.47
CA ALA A 187 -8.95 10.69 3.54
C ALA A 187 -7.96 9.52 3.64
N VAL A 188 -8.44 8.28 3.59
CA VAL A 188 -7.58 7.08 3.59
C VAL A 188 -6.68 7.06 2.36
N LYS A 189 -7.18 7.44 1.18
CA LYS A 189 -6.35 7.51 -0.04
C LYS A 189 -5.19 8.49 0.09
N TRP A 190 -5.33 9.59 0.84
CA TRP A 190 -4.19 10.46 1.14
C TRP A 190 -3.14 9.79 2.03
N VAL A 191 -3.58 9.07 3.07
CA VAL A 191 -2.67 8.31 3.94
C VAL A 191 -1.95 7.23 3.13
N GLU A 192 -2.68 6.45 2.35
CA GLU A 192 -2.11 5.42 1.47
C GLU A 192 -1.16 6.01 0.43
N ALA A 193 -1.52 7.13 -0.21
CA ALA A 193 -0.67 7.78 -1.21
C ALA A 193 0.68 8.20 -0.64
N LEU A 194 0.67 8.81 0.55
CA LEU A 194 1.89 9.26 1.22
C LEU A 194 2.71 8.10 1.80
N ASN A 195 2.05 7.01 2.22
CA ASN A 195 2.72 5.84 2.78
C ASN A 195 3.31 4.91 1.71
N THR A 196 2.65 4.79 0.56
CA THR A 196 2.99 3.79 -0.48
C THR A 196 3.59 4.39 -1.74
N GLY A 197 3.37 5.68 -2.02
CA GLY A 197 3.81 6.30 -3.27
C GLY A 197 2.99 5.89 -4.51
N LEU A 198 1.99 5.01 -4.36
CA LEU A 198 1.23 4.43 -5.47
C LEU A 198 0.42 5.50 -6.25
N PRO A 199 0.58 5.62 -7.58
CA PRO A 199 -0.07 6.66 -8.37
C PRO A 199 -1.61 6.67 -8.28
N MET A 200 -2.24 5.49 -8.24
CA MET A 200 -3.70 5.40 -8.11
C MET A 200 -4.22 5.89 -6.75
N CYS A 201 -3.40 5.84 -5.70
CA CYS A 201 -3.75 6.41 -4.40
C CYS A 201 -3.78 7.94 -4.48
N TYR A 202 -2.75 8.56 -5.07
CA TYR A 202 -2.74 10.00 -5.34
C TYR A 202 -3.91 10.41 -6.23
N GLY A 203 -4.16 9.66 -7.30
CA GLY A 203 -5.30 9.88 -8.19
C GLY A 203 -6.63 9.82 -7.44
N GLY A 204 -6.86 8.75 -6.65
CA GLY A 204 -8.06 8.60 -5.83
C GLY A 204 -8.25 9.74 -4.82
N ALA A 205 -7.17 10.17 -4.18
CA ALA A 205 -7.19 11.26 -3.22
C ALA A 205 -7.53 12.63 -3.87
N VAL A 206 -6.94 12.92 -5.03
CA VAL A 206 -7.16 14.19 -5.75
C VAL A 206 -8.54 14.21 -6.43
N PHE A 207 -8.85 13.19 -7.24
CA PHE A 207 -10.07 13.16 -8.05
C PHE A 207 -11.31 12.75 -7.25
N GLY A 208 -11.15 11.95 -6.19
CA GLY A 208 -12.26 11.63 -5.28
C GLY A 208 -12.79 12.87 -4.57
N ALA A 209 -11.91 13.82 -4.20
CA ALA A 209 -12.30 15.07 -3.54
C ALA A 209 -13.19 15.97 -4.41
N VAL A 210 -13.09 15.88 -5.74
CA VAL A 210 -13.92 16.65 -6.68
C VAL A 210 -15.40 16.34 -6.50
N ARG A 211 -15.73 15.09 -6.15
CA ARG A 211 -17.09 14.56 -6.03
C ARG A 211 -17.77 14.90 -4.70
N LEU A 212 -17.06 15.55 -3.78
CA LEU A 212 -17.60 15.92 -2.48
C LEU A 212 -18.67 17.01 -2.62
N ARG A 213 -19.84 16.78 -2.01
CA ARG A 213 -20.92 17.78 -1.89
C ARG A 213 -20.43 18.98 -1.06
N PRO A 214 -21.05 20.18 -1.18
CA PRO A 214 -20.57 21.39 -0.50
C PRO A 214 -20.35 21.24 1.01
N LYS A 215 -21.26 20.59 1.74
CA LYS A 215 -21.09 20.31 3.18
C LYS A 215 -19.90 19.38 3.45
N GLN A 216 -19.76 18.31 2.66
CA GLN A 216 -18.64 17.37 2.76
C GLN A 216 -17.32 18.06 2.43
N ARG A 217 -17.26 18.86 1.37
CA ARG A 217 -16.05 19.59 0.96
C ARG A 217 -15.55 20.54 2.06
N ARG A 218 -16.45 21.24 2.77
CA ARG A 218 -16.07 22.08 3.91
C ARG A 218 -15.47 21.25 5.05
N ALA A 219 -16.12 20.15 5.44
CA ALA A 219 -15.60 19.25 6.46
C ALA A 219 -14.25 18.65 6.04
N TYR A 220 -14.13 18.24 4.78
CA TYR A 220 -12.92 17.70 4.18
C TYR A 220 -11.74 18.65 4.29
N LEU A 221 -11.89 19.88 3.78
CA LEU A 221 -10.82 20.88 3.80
C LEU A 221 -10.43 21.30 5.22
N LYS A 222 -11.42 21.38 6.13
CA LYS A 222 -11.19 21.85 7.49
C LYS A 222 -10.60 20.79 8.42
N HIS A 223 -10.97 19.51 8.23
CA HIS A 223 -10.67 18.46 9.19
C HIS A 223 -9.97 17.24 8.57
N TYR A 224 -10.56 16.63 7.55
CA TYR A 224 -10.07 15.35 7.02
C TYR A 224 -8.74 15.49 6.27
N LEU A 225 -8.61 16.48 5.39
CA LEU A 225 -7.40 16.65 4.59
C LEU A 225 -6.17 16.97 5.45
N PRO A 226 -6.20 17.96 6.36
CA PRO A 226 -5.06 18.21 7.25
C PRO A 226 -4.68 16.97 8.07
N TRP A 227 -5.68 16.28 8.64
CA TRP A 227 -5.47 15.06 9.43
C TRP A 227 -4.85 13.93 8.61
N ALA A 228 -5.33 13.71 7.37
CA ALA A 228 -4.84 12.65 6.50
C ALA A 228 -3.41 12.92 6.05
N LEU A 229 -3.09 14.17 5.71
CA LEU A 229 -1.73 14.58 5.35
C LEU A 229 -0.76 14.45 6.53
N GLU A 230 -1.19 14.78 7.74
CA GLU A 230 -0.39 14.62 8.94
C GLU A 230 -0.13 13.14 9.26
N ASN A 231 -1.18 12.30 9.23
CA ASN A 231 -1.04 10.86 9.45
C ASN A 231 -0.16 10.22 8.37
N GLY A 232 -0.41 10.50 7.08
CA GLY A 232 0.37 9.93 5.98
C GLY A 232 1.86 10.29 6.02
N LYS A 233 2.23 11.45 6.60
CA LYS A 233 3.64 11.87 6.77
C LYS A 233 4.30 11.33 8.04
N ARG A 234 3.53 11.14 9.11
CA ARG A 234 4.06 10.77 10.44
C ARG A 234 4.00 9.29 10.73
N SER A 235 3.04 8.58 10.15
CA SER A 235 2.88 7.16 10.42
C SER A 235 4.09 6.38 9.94
N LYS A 236 4.42 5.28 10.63
CA LYS A 236 5.37 4.31 10.10
C LYS A 236 4.89 3.75 8.75
N PRO A 237 5.78 3.19 7.92
CA PRO A 237 5.37 2.40 6.76
C PRO A 237 4.38 1.31 7.17
N LEU A 238 3.26 1.19 6.47
CA LEU A 238 2.16 0.28 6.82
C LEU A 238 2.25 -1.07 6.11
N MET A 239 2.97 -1.13 4.98
CA MET A 239 3.19 -2.37 4.24
C MET A 239 3.99 -3.43 5.03
N PRO A 240 5.04 -3.06 5.79
CA PRO A 240 5.80 -4.00 6.61
C PRO A 240 5.16 -4.38 7.94
N VAL A 241 3.95 -3.90 8.26
CA VAL A 241 3.25 -4.27 9.49
C VAL A 241 2.68 -5.68 9.34
N TYR A 242 3.01 -6.59 10.26
CA TYR A 242 2.55 -7.98 10.22
C TYR A 242 1.17 -8.12 10.87
N TRP A 243 0.16 -7.49 10.27
CA TRP A 243 -1.23 -7.41 10.76
C TRP A 243 -1.80 -8.74 11.26
N GLU A 244 -1.50 -9.83 10.54
CA GLU A 244 -1.95 -11.20 10.79
C GLU A 244 -1.51 -11.76 12.16
N LYS A 245 -0.52 -11.12 12.80
CA LYS A 245 -0.01 -11.49 14.13
C LYS A 245 -0.41 -10.49 15.23
N ARG A 246 -1.23 -9.48 14.91
CA ARG A 246 -1.53 -8.34 15.80
C ARG A 246 -3.00 -8.29 16.26
N TRP A 247 -3.80 -9.33 15.98
CA TRP A 247 -5.24 -9.32 16.26
C TRP A 247 -5.58 -9.03 17.73
N GLU A 248 -4.83 -9.59 18.67
CA GLU A 248 -5.06 -9.42 20.11
C GLU A 248 -4.53 -8.08 20.66
N GLN A 249 -3.67 -7.39 19.90
CA GLN A 249 -3.07 -6.13 20.35
C GLN A 249 -4.16 -5.08 20.56
N LYS A 250 -4.08 -4.33 21.66
CA LYS A 250 -4.96 -3.19 21.88
C LYS A 250 -4.80 -2.19 20.76
N LEU A 251 -5.93 -1.76 20.20
CA LEU A 251 -5.98 -0.88 19.04
C LEU A 251 -5.29 0.46 19.30
N GLN A 252 -5.39 0.99 20.51
CA GLN A 252 -4.73 2.25 20.87
C GLN A 252 -3.21 2.10 20.95
N ASP A 253 -2.72 0.98 21.47
CA ASP A 253 -1.28 0.69 21.53
C ASP A 253 -0.71 0.52 20.12
N LEU A 254 -1.44 -0.19 19.25
CA LEU A 254 -1.07 -0.33 17.83
C LEU A 254 -1.03 1.02 17.11
N ARG A 255 -2.01 1.91 17.35
CA ARG A 255 -2.00 3.27 16.80
C ARG A 255 -0.81 4.08 17.28
N ALA A 256 -0.52 4.04 18.59
CA ALA A 256 0.62 4.75 19.17
C ALA A 256 1.94 4.24 18.60
N GLU A 257 2.09 2.92 18.48
CA GLU A 257 3.26 2.27 17.88
C GLU A 257 3.48 2.70 16.43
N LEU A 258 2.40 2.80 15.64
CA LEU A 258 2.45 3.17 14.23
C LEU A 258 2.48 4.69 13.99
N GLY A 259 2.40 5.52 15.04
CA GLY A 259 2.34 6.97 14.92
C GLY A 259 1.04 7.50 14.31
N ILE A 260 -0.06 6.75 14.49
CA ILE A 260 -1.39 7.06 13.95
C ILE A 260 -2.22 7.80 14.99
N THR A 261 -2.91 8.86 14.54
CA THR A 261 -3.90 9.60 15.33
C THR A 261 -5.27 9.45 14.70
N VAL A 262 -6.32 9.33 15.52
CA VAL A 262 -7.70 9.28 15.02
C VAL A 262 -8.29 10.68 14.87
N LEU A 263 -9.14 10.86 13.87
CA LEU A 263 -9.87 12.11 13.72
C LEU A 263 -10.94 12.22 14.82
N ASN A 264 -10.86 13.26 15.64
CA ASN A 264 -11.90 13.55 16.63
C ASN A 264 -13.25 13.72 15.93
N LYS A 265 -14.34 13.24 16.54
CA LYS A 265 -15.70 13.38 15.98
C LYS A 265 -15.98 14.87 15.74
N VAL A 266 -16.21 15.23 14.48
CA VAL A 266 -16.54 16.59 13.98
C VAL A 266 -18.05 16.78 13.95
#